data_AF-A0A542EGX5-F1
#
_entry.id   AF-A0A542EGX5-F1
#
_cell.length_a   1.000
_cell.length_b   1.000
_cell.length_c   1.000
_cell.angle_alpha   90.00
_cell.angle_beta   90.00
_cell.angle_gamma   90.00
#
_symmetry.space_group_name_H-M   'P 1'
#
loop_
_entity.id
_entity.type
_entity.pdbx_description
1 polymer ?
#
loop_
_entity_poly.entity_id
_entity_poly.type
_entity_poly.pdbx_seq_one_letter_code
_entity_poly.pdbx_strand_id
1 'polypeptide(L)'
;MSRQTWYSVEPMQDQSWIGQRGRTPTQFSAKLTDTLTLLRSEIDAITARGTLGDPVLQLDLDRADLRLDGGIRAKAQTRTGAVAVSFESAHGPLMFRCDRYYTNYYSQGESWHHNLRAIALTLQSLRAVARYGATASGEQYTGFRQIEAARPMTQPEALQALWTAAGFPGRFTSDYPPAELYRRARRSTHPDRPSGTRAAWDAVERAGHALGLA
;
A
#
# COMPACT_ATOMS: atom_id res chain seq x y z
N MET A 1 -3.44 5.26 -31.95
CA MET A 1 -3.97 4.10 -31.19
C MET A 1 -2.93 3.71 -30.15
N SER A 2 -3.01 4.29 -28.94
CA SER A 2 -2.02 4.02 -27.88
C SER A 2 -2.34 2.66 -27.25
N ARG A 3 -1.36 1.74 -27.18
CA ARG A 3 -1.52 0.49 -26.43
C ARG A 3 -1.59 0.86 -24.95
N GLN A 4 -2.78 0.74 -24.39
CA GLN A 4 -3.04 0.81 -22.96
C GLN A 4 -2.19 -0.28 -22.29
N THR A 5 -1.28 0.12 -21.41
CA THR A 5 -0.51 -0.80 -20.56
C THR A 5 -1.48 -1.65 -19.74
N TRP A 6 -1.15 -2.93 -19.50
CA TRP A 6 -1.99 -3.87 -18.74
C TRP A 6 -1.98 -3.61 -17.21
N TYR A 7 -1.38 -2.49 -16.79
CA TYR A 7 -1.26 -2.01 -15.42
C TYR A 7 -1.26 -0.48 -15.43
N SER A 8 -1.68 0.12 -14.32
CA SER A 8 -1.55 1.57 -14.09
C SER A 8 -0.37 1.87 -13.19
N VAL A 9 0.20 3.08 -13.30
CA VAL A 9 1.23 3.57 -12.38
C VAL A 9 0.67 4.73 -11.56
N GLU A 10 0.89 4.69 -10.25
CA GLU A 10 0.47 5.72 -9.32
C GLU A 10 1.61 6.16 -8.39
N PRO A 11 1.57 7.40 -7.87
CA PRO A 11 2.45 7.80 -6.78
C PRO A 11 2.18 6.96 -5.52
N MET A 12 3.25 6.62 -4.80
CA MET A 12 3.16 5.83 -3.58
C MET A 12 2.45 6.59 -2.45
N GLN A 13 1.38 6.01 -1.92
CA GLN A 13 0.54 6.64 -0.90
C GLN A 13 1.06 6.40 0.53
N ASP A 14 1.59 5.20 0.80
CA ASP A 14 2.13 4.82 2.10
C ASP A 14 3.64 4.55 1.97
N GLN A 15 4.43 5.40 2.61
CA GLN A 15 5.89 5.34 2.63
C GLN A 15 6.45 4.87 3.97
N SER A 16 5.58 4.57 4.95
CA SER A 16 6.00 4.25 6.34
C SER A 16 6.93 3.05 6.44
N TRP A 17 6.83 2.12 5.49
CA TRP A 17 7.56 0.85 5.42
C TRP A 17 8.93 0.94 4.73
N ILE A 18 9.20 2.05 4.03
CA ILE A 18 10.44 2.25 3.28
C ILE A 18 11.62 2.35 4.25
N GLY A 19 12.70 1.63 3.96
CA GLY A 19 13.91 1.61 4.80
C GLY A 19 13.78 0.89 6.15
N GLN A 20 12.61 0.36 6.52
CA GLN A 20 12.44 -0.40 7.77
C GLN A 20 13.23 -1.71 7.79
N ARG A 21 13.50 -2.28 6.61
CA ARG A 21 14.34 -3.47 6.45
C ARG A 21 15.66 -3.02 5.84
N GLY A 22 16.77 -3.62 6.29
CA GLY A 22 18.08 -3.34 5.69
C GLY A 22 18.04 -3.53 4.17
N ARG A 23 18.75 -2.69 3.42
CA ARG A 23 18.86 -2.81 1.96
C ARG A 23 20.10 -3.62 1.59
N THR A 24 20.03 -4.35 0.48
CA THR A 24 21.14 -5.18 -0.04
C THR A 24 21.30 -4.94 -1.54
N PRO A 25 22.52 -5.04 -2.10
CA PRO A 25 22.70 -4.98 -3.55
C PRO A 25 21.81 -5.98 -4.27
N THR A 26 21.31 -5.60 -5.45
CA THR A 26 20.54 -6.51 -6.29
C THR A 26 21.37 -7.73 -6.70
N GLN A 27 20.74 -8.89 -6.65
CA GLN A 27 21.26 -10.15 -7.20
C GLN A 27 20.65 -10.50 -8.56
N PHE A 28 19.71 -9.68 -9.05
CA PHE A 28 18.98 -9.95 -10.28
C PHE A 28 19.66 -9.27 -11.48
N SER A 29 19.65 -9.98 -12.61
CA SER A 29 20.13 -9.48 -13.92
C SER A 29 19.02 -9.37 -14.96
N ALA A 30 17.76 -9.68 -14.60
CA ALA A 30 16.62 -9.68 -15.51
C ALA A 30 16.25 -8.26 -15.95
N LYS A 31 15.86 -8.10 -17.22
CA LYS A 31 15.38 -6.80 -17.73
C LYS A 31 13.98 -6.49 -17.18
N LEU A 32 13.61 -5.20 -17.17
CA LEU A 32 12.27 -4.78 -16.76
C LEU A 32 11.18 -5.47 -17.59
N THR A 33 11.36 -5.60 -18.91
CA THR A 33 10.40 -6.26 -19.80
C THR A 33 10.14 -7.72 -19.40
N ASP A 34 11.19 -8.46 -19.04
CA ASP A 34 11.08 -9.86 -18.59
C ASP A 34 10.37 -9.93 -17.24
N THR A 35 10.68 -8.97 -16.36
CA THR A 35 10.01 -8.82 -15.05
C THR A 35 8.52 -8.54 -15.21
N LEU A 36 8.13 -7.60 -16.07
CA LEU A 36 6.73 -7.29 -16.35
C LEU A 36 6.00 -8.48 -17.00
N THR A 37 6.67 -9.21 -17.89
CA THR A 37 6.11 -10.42 -18.51
C THR A 37 5.84 -11.49 -17.46
N LEU A 38 6.80 -11.75 -16.55
CA LEU A 38 6.58 -12.69 -15.44
C LEU A 38 5.44 -12.19 -14.55
N LEU A 39 5.49 -10.93 -14.11
CA LEU A 39 4.51 -10.35 -13.20
C LEU A 39 3.09 -10.51 -13.75
N ARG A 40 2.88 -10.19 -15.03
CA ARG A 40 1.61 -10.39 -15.71
C ARG A 40 1.14 -11.84 -15.63
N SER A 41 2.01 -12.78 -16.03
CA SER A 41 1.66 -14.20 -16.06
C SER A 41 1.30 -14.76 -14.68
N GLU A 42 1.94 -14.25 -13.63
CA GLU A 42 1.68 -14.68 -12.25
C GLU A 42 0.40 -14.04 -11.70
N ILE A 43 0.14 -12.76 -11.98
CA ILE A 43 -1.11 -12.10 -11.62
C ILE A 43 -2.29 -12.78 -12.33
N ASP A 44 -2.22 -12.97 -13.65
CA ASP A 44 -3.27 -13.63 -14.43
C ASP A 44 -3.59 -15.04 -13.89
N ALA A 45 -2.56 -15.77 -13.44
CA ALA A 45 -2.74 -17.09 -12.85
C ALA A 45 -3.39 -17.08 -11.47
N ILE A 46 -3.19 -16.02 -10.68
CA ILE A 46 -3.77 -15.86 -9.34
C ILE A 46 -5.21 -15.36 -9.41
N THR A 47 -5.54 -14.52 -10.39
CA THR A 47 -6.88 -13.95 -10.50
C THR A 47 -7.91 -14.94 -11.02
N ALA A 48 -7.52 -15.85 -11.93
CA ALA A 48 -8.22 -17.07 -12.40
C ALA A 48 -9.72 -16.97 -12.81
N ARG A 49 -10.37 -15.81 -12.67
CA ARG A 49 -11.77 -15.51 -13.05
C ARG A 49 -11.93 -14.11 -13.65
N GLY A 50 -10.84 -13.56 -14.19
CA GLY A 50 -10.76 -12.17 -14.65
C GLY A 50 -10.35 -11.26 -13.51
N THR A 51 -9.40 -10.37 -13.78
CA THR A 51 -9.03 -9.31 -12.85
C THR A 51 -10.16 -8.29 -12.80
N LEU A 52 -10.64 -7.93 -11.60
CA LEU A 52 -11.62 -6.86 -11.41
C LEU A 52 -10.94 -5.48 -11.49
N GLY A 53 -10.18 -5.23 -12.58
CA GLY A 53 -9.42 -4.01 -12.81
C GLY A 53 -7.99 -4.26 -13.30
N ASP A 54 -7.27 -3.19 -13.62
CA ASP A 54 -5.85 -3.28 -13.95
C ASP A 54 -5.03 -3.28 -12.64
N PRO A 55 -3.98 -4.12 -12.51
CA PRO A 55 -3.03 -4.01 -11.42
C PRO A 55 -2.43 -2.62 -11.32
N VAL A 56 -2.24 -2.14 -10.09
CA VAL A 56 -1.66 -0.83 -9.81
C VAL A 56 -0.23 -0.99 -9.33
N LEU A 57 0.69 -0.34 -10.02
CA LEU A 57 2.10 -0.22 -9.64
C LEU A 57 2.32 1.13 -8.96
N GLN A 58 2.59 1.11 -7.65
CA GLN A 58 2.90 2.30 -6.88
C GLN A 58 4.41 2.49 -6.75
N LEU A 59 4.88 3.68 -7.11
CA LEU A 59 6.29 4.08 -7.08
C LEU A 59 6.45 5.41 -6.36
N ASP A 60 7.63 5.62 -5.76
CA ASP A 60 7.96 6.87 -5.08
C ASP A 60 8.40 7.93 -6.10
N LEU A 61 7.41 8.49 -6.80
CA LEU A 61 7.54 9.51 -7.83
C LEU A 61 6.46 10.59 -7.65
N ASP A 62 6.62 11.73 -8.30
CA ASP A 62 5.58 12.76 -8.32
C ASP A 62 4.52 12.47 -9.36
N ARG A 63 3.30 12.97 -9.14
CA ARG A 63 2.25 12.89 -10.17
C ARG A 63 2.67 13.59 -11.48
N ALA A 64 3.54 14.59 -11.41
CA ALA A 64 4.10 15.27 -12.58
C ALA A 64 5.00 14.37 -13.45
N ASP A 65 5.60 13.35 -12.84
CA ASP A 65 6.46 12.36 -13.51
C ASP A 65 5.68 11.31 -14.30
N LEU A 66 4.35 11.29 -14.14
CA LEU A 66 3.45 10.43 -14.89
C LEU A 66 3.00 11.11 -16.18
N ARG A 67 2.84 10.30 -17.20
CA ARG A 67 2.21 10.67 -18.47
C ARG A 67 0.70 10.52 -18.36
N LEU A 68 -0.04 11.23 -19.21
CA LEU A 68 -1.50 11.13 -19.28
C LEU A 68 -1.99 9.73 -19.70
N ASP A 69 -1.12 8.94 -20.35
CA ASP A 69 -1.39 7.55 -20.74
C ASP A 69 -1.07 6.52 -19.65
N GLY A 70 -0.74 6.97 -18.43
CA GLY A 70 -0.45 6.10 -17.28
C GLY A 70 0.98 5.55 -17.25
N GLY A 71 1.80 5.87 -18.25
CA GLY A 71 3.21 5.51 -18.28
C GLY A 71 4.10 6.48 -17.48
N ILE A 72 5.30 6.02 -17.13
CA ILE A 72 6.33 6.86 -16.52
C ILE A 72 7.00 7.70 -17.60
N ARG A 73 7.28 8.98 -17.33
CA ARG A 73 8.07 9.83 -18.26
C ARG A 73 9.49 9.29 -18.36
N ALA A 74 10.09 9.36 -19.56
CA ALA A 74 11.43 8.81 -19.81
C ALA A 74 12.56 9.41 -18.94
N LYS A 75 12.35 10.60 -18.36
CA LYS A 75 13.32 11.28 -17.47
C LYS A 75 12.93 11.21 -15.99
N ALA A 76 11.78 10.62 -15.67
CA ALA A 76 11.37 10.47 -14.28
C ALA A 76 12.34 9.55 -13.56
N GLN A 77 12.66 9.90 -12.33
CA GLN A 77 13.46 9.06 -11.44
C GLN A 77 12.67 8.87 -10.16
N THR A 78 12.56 7.62 -9.72
CA THR A 78 11.96 7.33 -8.42
C THR A 78 12.90 7.82 -7.31
N ARG A 79 12.38 8.51 -6.29
CA ARG A 79 13.19 8.99 -5.15
C ARG A 79 13.79 7.84 -4.35
N THR A 80 13.08 6.72 -4.29
CA THR A 80 13.53 5.48 -3.67
C THR A 80 13.34 4.29 -4.60
N GLY A 81 14.01 3.18 -4.31
CA GLY A 81 13.80 1.92 -5.04
C GLY A 81 12.51 1.19 -4.63
N ALA A 82 11.71 1.78 -3.74
CA ALA A 82 10.52 1.15 -3.20
C ALA A 82 9.44 0.96 -4.28
N VAL A 83 8.79 -0.19 -4.23
CA VAL A 83 7.68 -0.52 -5.13
C VAL A 83 6.59 -1.25 -4.37
N ALA A 84 5.34 -0.91 -4.66
CA ALA A 84 4.18 -1.67 -4.24
C ALA A 84 3.33 -2.07 -5.45
N VAL A 85 2.78 -3.29 -5.41
CA VAL A 85 1.89 -3.83 -6.45
C VAL A 85 0.61 -4.24 -5.78
N SER A 86 -0.52 -3.68 -6.21
CA SER A 86 -1.84 -4.06 -5.74
C SER A 86 -2.75 -4.52 -6.87
N PHE A 87 -3.58 -5.52 -6.61
CA PHE A 87 -4.53 -6.06 -7.57
C PHE A 87 -5.65 -6.84 -6.86
N GLU A 88 -6.79 -6.93 -7.52
CA GLU A 88 -7.91 -7.77 -7.08
C GLU A 88 -7.65 -9.24 -7.41
N SER A 89 -7.98 -10.14 -6.49
CA SER A 89 -7.81 -11.58 -6.68
C SER A 89 -9.02 -12.37 -6.17
N ALA A 90 -9.08 -13.66 -6.49
CA ALA A 90 -10.08 -14.58 -5.93
C ALA A 90 -10.02 -14.70 -4.39
N HIS A 91 -8.95 -14.19 -3.76
CA HIS A 91 -8.73 -14.20 -2.32
C HIS A 91 -8.92 -12.82 -1.66
N GLY A 92 -9.47 -11.85 -2.39
CA GLY A 92 -9.59 -10.44 -2.01
C GLY A 92 -8.48 -9.55 -2.59
N PRO A 93 -8.49 -8.25 -2.27
CA PRO A 93 -7.44 -7.33 -2.71
C PRO A 93 -6.10 -7.70 -2.08
N LEU A 94 -5.06 -7.80 -2.89
CA LEU A 94 -3.71 -8.12 -2.45
C LEU A 94 -2.78 -6.93 -2.68
N MET A 95 -1.82 -6.73 -1.78
CA MET A 95 -0.76 -5.75 -1.90
C MET A 95 0.59 -6.37 -1.52
N PHE A 96 1.56 -6.26 -2.43
CA PHE A 96 2.94 -6.68 -2.23
C PHE A 96 3.83 -5.46 -2.22
N ARG A 97 4.78 -5.39 -1.27
CA ARG A 97 5.70 -4.25 -1.09
C ARG A 97 7.13 -4.75 -1.03
N CYS A 98 8.04 -4.04 -1.68
CA CYS A 98 9.46 -4.37 -1.65
C CYS A 98 10.35 -3.12 -1.77
N ASP A 99 11.33 -3.02 -0.88
CA ASP A 99 12.36 -1.97 -0.83
C ASP A 99 13.68 -2.58 -0.31
N ARG A 100 13.94 -3.83 -0.70
CA ARG A 100 15.09 -4.60 -0.19
C ARG A 100 16.32 -4.40 -1.07
N TYR A 101 16.14 -4.23 -2.37
CA TYR A 101 17.21 -4.26 -3.35
C TYR A 101 17.55 -2.86 -3.85
N TYR A 102 18.85 -2.58 -3.97
CA TYR A 102 19.36 -1.37 -4.60
C TYR A 102 20.43 -1.70 -5.65
N THR A 103 20.64 -0.78 -6.58
CA THR A 103 21.60 -0.92 -7.69
C THR A 103 22.85 -0.09 -7.40
N ASN A 104 24.02 -0.67 -7.64
CA ASN A 104 25.30 0.04 -7.49
C ASN A 104 25.73 0.73 -8.79
N TYR A 105 25.28 0.21 -9.93
CA TYR A 105 25.73 0.64 -11.25
C TYR A 105 24.54 0.99 -12.13
N TYR A 106 24.67 2.08 -12.90
CA TYR A 106 23.63 2.52 -13.85
C TYR A 106 23.26 1.44 -14.89
N SER A 107 24.22 0.58 -15.25
CA SER A 107 24.02 -0.52 -16.19
C SER A 107 23.03 -1.59 -15.70
N GLN A 108 22.76 -1.64 -14.39
CA GLN A 108 21.82 -2.57 -13.79
C GLN A 108 20.37 -2.08 -13.88
N GLY A 109 20.13 -0.86 -14.37
CA GLY A 109 18.82 -0.21 -14.39
C GLY A 109 18.42 0.37 -13.04
N GLU A 110 17.16 0.78 -12.90
CA GLU A 110 16.66 1.40 -11.67
C GLU A 110 16.40 0.37 -10.57
N SER A 111 16.59 0.78 -9.31
CA SER A 111 16.43 -0.09 -8.14
C SER A 111 15.01 -0.66 -8.01
N TRP A 112 13.98 0.09 -8.39
CA TRP A 112 12.60 -0.38 -8.35
C TRP A 112 12.33 -1.54 -9.32
N HIS A 113 13.07 -1.65 -10.44
CA HIS A 113 12.96 -2.81 -11.34
C HIS A 113 13.28 -4.12 -10.60
N HIS A 114 14.30 -4.08 -9.74
CA HIS A 114 14.77 -5.24 -8.98
C HIS A 114 13.84 -5.58 -7.82
N ASN A 115 13.28 -4.57 -7.16
CA ASN A 115 12.25 -4.81 -6.16
C ASN A 115 10.96 -5.35 -6.78
N LEU A 116 10.59 -4.90 -7.99
CA LEU A 116 9.45 -5.44 -8.73
C LEU A 116 9.70 -6.89 -9.15
N ARG A 117 10.94 -7.21 -9.56
CA ARG A 117 11.37 -8.58 -9.85
C ARG A 117 11.22 -9.49 -8.63
N ALA A 118 11.61 -9.01 -7.46
CA ALA A 118 11.43 -9.76 -6.21
C ALA A 118 9.93 -10.05 -5.92
N ILE A 119 9.04 -9.08 -6.16
CA ILE A 119 7.59 -9.29 -6.02
C ILE A 119 7.11 -10.36 -7.02
N ALA A 120 7.47 -10.27 -8.30
CA ALA A 120 7.08 -11.26 -9.31
C ALA A 120 7.53 -12.68 -8.95
N LEU A 121 8.76 -12.84 -8.47
CA LEU A 121 9.29 -14.12 -7.98
C LEU A 121 8.56 -14.62 -6.73
N THR A 122 8.14 -13.71 -5.85
CA THR A 122 7.35 -14.04 -4.66
C THR A 122 5.99 -14.60 -5.08
N LEU A 123 5.29 -13.95 -6.01
CA LEU A 123 4.02 -14.43 -6.56
C LEU A 123 4.18 -15.83 -7.20
N GLN A 124 5.22 -16.02 -8.00
CA GLN A 124 5.55 -17.32 -8.59
C GLN A 124 5.74 -18.40 -7.53
N SER A 125 6.42 -18.06 -6.42
CA SER A 125 6.69 -18.98 -5.33
C SER A 125 5.41 -19.33 -4.57
N LEU A 126 4.55 -18.35 -4.27
CA LEU A 126 3.24 -18.59 -3.65
C LEU A 126 2.32 -19.43 -4.53
N ARG A 127 2.36 -19.22 -5.85
CA ARG A 127 1.64 -20.08 -6.81
C ARG A 127 2.23 -21.49 -6.84
N ALA A 128 3.55 -21.64 -6.74
CA ALA A 128 4.18 -22.96 -6.67
C ALA A 128 3.74 -23.73 -5.41
N VAL A 129 3.67 -23.06 -4.26
CA VAL A 129 3.13 -23.62 -3.01
C VAL A 129 1.70 -24.13 -3.21
N ALA A 130 0.83 -23.32 -3.83
CA ALA A 130 -0.55 -23.71 -4.15
C ALA A 130 -0.60 -24.92 -5.11
N ARG A 131 0.18 -24.86 -6.19
CA ARG A 131 0.23 -25.87 -7.25
C ARG A 131 0.67 -27.24 -6.73
N TYR A 132 1.60 -27.27 -5.78
CA TYR A 132 2.09 -28.53 -5.20
C TYR A 132 1.28 -28.99 -3.98
N GLY A 133 0.19 -28.28 -3.63
CA GLY A 133 -0.72 -28.70 -2.56
C GLY A 133 -0.14 -28.59 -1.15
N ALA A 134 0.89 -27.76 -0.95
CA ALA A 134 1.54 -27.60 0.35
C ALA A 134 0.70 -26.78 1.35
N THR A 135 -0.37 -26.12 0.89
CA THR A 135 -1.31 -25.35 1.74
C THR A 135 -2.75 -25.66 1.34
N ALA A 136 -3.67 -25.56 2.32
CA ALA A 136 -5.09 -25.49 2.02
C ALA A 136 -5.40 -24.16 1.30
N SER A 137 -6.51 -24.12 0.55
CA SER A 137 -6.80 -23.09 -0.44
C SER A 137 -6.63 -21.64 0.07
N GLY A 138 -5.61 -20.93 -0.43
CA GLY A 138 -5.47 -19.47 -0.34
C GLY A 138 -4.82 -18.90 0.92
N GLU A 139 -4.45 -19.74 1.90
CA GLU A 139 -3.87 -19.30 3.17
C GLU A 139 -2.59 -18.47 3.01
N GLN A 140 -1.78 -18.81 2.01
CA GLN A 140 -0.50 -18.17 1.70
C GLN A 140 -0.64 -16.69 1.30
N TYR A 141 -1.83 -16.24 0.88
CA TYR A 141 -2.09 -14.86 0.49
C TYR A 141 -2.60 -13.98 1.64
N THR A 142 -2.93 -14.58 2.79
CA THR A 142 -3.55 -13.86 3.92
C THR A 142 -2.69 -12.72 4.43
N GLY A 143 -1.37 -12.91 4.51
CA GLY A 143 -0.43 -11.87 4.96
C GLY A 143 -0.23 -10.72 3.96
N PHE A 144 -0.77 -10.84 2.75
CA PHE A 144 -0.70 -9.84 1.69
C PHE A 144 -2.04 -9.19 1.39
N ARG A 145 -3.11 -9.56 2.11
CA ARG A 145 -4.40 -8.89 1.96
C ARG A 145 -4.22 -7.43 2.29
N GLN A 146 -4.66 -6.57 1.36
CA GLN A 146 -4.71 -5.14 1.62
C GLN A 146 -5.73 -4.94 2.74
N ILE A 147 -5.25 -4.58 3.92
CA ILE A 147 -6.10 -3.89 4.89
C ILE A 147 -6.44 -2.59 4.19
N GLU A 148 -7.71 -2.37 3.83
CA GLU A 148 -8.15 -1.11 3.22
C GLU A 148 -7.47 0.03 3.98
N ALA A 149 -6.60 0.77 3.28
CA ALA A 149 -6.12 2.03 3.81
C ALA A 149 -7.39 2.86 3.94
N ALA A 150 -7.83 3.06 5.19
CA ALA A 150 -9.09 3.71 5.48
C ALA A 150 -9.18 4.99 4.65
N ARG A 151 -10.26 5.13 3.88
CA ARG A 151 -10.57 6.34 3.12
C ARG A 151 -10.18 7.56 3.94
N PRO A 152 -9.46 8.55 3.36
CA PRO A 152 -9.09 9.75 4.10
C PRO A 152 -10.36 10.36 4.71
N MET A 153 -10.36 10.44 6.03
CA MET A 153 -11.50 10.87 6.82
C MET A 153 -11.76 12.35 6.50
N THR A 154 -12.99 12.69 6.14
CA THR A 154 -13.35 14.10 5.92
C THR A 154 -13.31 14.84 7.25
N GLN A 155 -13.09 16.16 7.22
CA GLN A 155 -13.07 16.97 8.45
C GLN A 155 -14.32 16.79 9.34
N PRO A 156 -15.56 16.72 8.81
CA PRO A 156 -16.75 16.44 9.62
C PRO A 156 -16.74 15.04 10.24
N GLU A 157 -16.29 14.02 9.50
CA GLU A 157 -16.18 12.65 10.01
C GLU A 157 -15.13 12.55 11.13
N ALA A 158 -14.01 13.26 10.99
CA ALA A 158 -12.96 13.32 11.99
C ALA A 158 -13.42 13.99 13.28
N LEU A 159 -14.11 15.12 13.19
CA LEU A 159 -14.67 15.80 14.36
C LEU A 159 -15.74 14.94 15.06
N GLN A 160 -16.60 14.26 14.29
CA GLN A 160 -17.60 13.35 14.83
C GLN A 160 -16.98 12.12 15.51
N ALA A 161 -15.90 11.58 14.95
CA ALA A 161 -15.18 10.45 15.55
C ALA A 161 -14.54 10.86 16.89
N LEU A 162 -13.87 12.03 16.95
CA LEU A 162 -13.31 12.55 18.19
C LEU A 162 -14.40 12.86 19.24
N TRP A 163 -15.55 13.39 18.83
CA TRP A 163 -16.69 13.66 19.70
C TRP A 163 -17.21 12.41 20.41
N THR A 164 -17.41 11.36 19.61
CA THR A 164 -17.88 10.05 20.11
C THR A 164 -16.83 9.42 21.03
N ALA A 165 -15.55 9.45 20.65
CA ALA A 165 -14.45 8.89 21.42
C ALA A 165 -14.19 9.65 22.74
N ALA A 166 -14.50 10.95 22.79
CA ALA A 166 -14.45 11.76 24.01
C ALA A 166 -15.63 11.52 24.97
N GLY A 167 -16.56 10.64 24.59
CA GLY A 167 -17.72 10.23 25.40
C GLY A 167 -18.90 11.21 25.35
N PHE A 168 -18.93 12.12 24.36
CA PHE A 168 -20.07 13.02 24.20
C PHE A 168 -21.19 12.34 23.41
N PRO A 169 -22.46 12.52 23.82
CA PRO A 169 -23.60 12.00 23.08
C PRO A 169 -23.87 12.84 21.82
N GLY A 170 -24.50 12.23 20.83
CA GLY A 170 -25.03 12.93 19.66
C GLY A 170 -23.97 13.40 18.65
N ARG A 171 -24.34 14.42 17.86
CA ARG A 171 -23.46 14.98 16.82
C ARG A 171 -22.52 16.02 17.40
N PHE A 172 -21.33 16.13 16.78
CA PHE A 172 -20.36 17.18 17.10
C PHE A 172 -20.98 18.57 16.97
N THR A 173 -20.73 19.41 17.97
CA THR A 173 -21.11 20.82 17.98
C THR A 173 -19.89 21.68 17.68
N SER A 174 -19.99 22.64 16.76
CA SER A 174 -18.89 23.51 16.31
C SER A 174 -18.19 24.28 17.43
N ASP A 175 -18.86 24.46 18.57
CA ASP A 175 -18.41 25.31 19.67
C ASP A 175 -17.29 24.66 20.50
N TYR A 176 -16.96 23.39 20.25
CA TYR A 176 -15.91 22.68 20.97
C TYR A 176 -14.56 22.78 20.23
N PRO A 177 -13.48 23.29 20.86
CA PRO A 177 -12.18 23.43 20.22
C PRO A 177 -11.61 22.06 19.77
N PRO A 178 -11.27 21.87 18.48
CA PRO A 178 -10.82 20.56 17.97
C PRO A 178 -9.59 19.99 18.68
N ALA A 179 -8.62 20.83 19.05
CA ALA A 179 -7.41 20.40 19.77
C ALA A 179 -7.73 19.87 21.17
N GLU A 180 -8.69 20.48 21.87
CA GLU A 180 -9.11 20.01 23.19
C GLU A 180 -9.93 18.72 23.09
N LEU A 181 -10.77 18.63 22.05
CA LEU A 181 -11.51 17.41 21.74
C LEU A 181 -10.58 16.24 21.47
N TYR A 182 -9.52 16.47 20.68
CA TYR A 182 -8.51 15.47 20.38
C TYR A 182 -7.79 14.97 21.65
N ARG A 183 -7.29 15.88 22.50
CA ARG A 183 -6.64 15.50 23.77
C ARG A 183 -7.55 14.67 24.67
N ARG A 184 -8.83 15.05 24.76
CA ARG A 184 -9.83 14.35 25.57
C ARG A 184 -10.15 12.97 24.99
N ALA A 185 -10.33 12.86 23.68
CA ALA A 185 -10.58 11.60 22.98
C ALA A 185 -9.43 10.61 23.23
N ARG A 186 -8.18 11.06 23.03
CA ARG A 186 -6.98 10.25 23.33
C ARG A 186 -6.98 9.77 24.78
N ARG A 187 -7.16 10.69 25.73
CA ARG A 187 -7.18 10.34 27.15
C ARG A 187 -8.23 9.26 27.45
N SER A 188 -9.38 9.31 26.80
CA SER A 188 -10.51 8.41 27.02
C SER A 188 -10.32 7.03 26.39
N THR A 189 -9.69 6.97 25.21
CA THR A 189 -9.47 5.73 24.45
C THR A 189 -8.10 5.08 24.71
N HIS A 190 -7.27 5.68 25.56
CA HIS A 190 -5.91 5.19 25.83
C HIS A 190 -5.91 3.73 26.28
N PRO A 191 -5.09 2.85 25.66
CA PRO A 191 -5.10 1.41 25.95
C PRO A 191 -4.72 1.05 27.39
N ASP A 192 -3.97 1.92 28.09
CA ASP A 192 -3.68 1.75 29.52
C ASP A 192 -4.91 1.99 30.43
N ARG A 193 -6.06 2.41 29.87
CA ARG A 193 -7.31 2.46 30.62
C ARG A 193 -8.05 1.12 30.55
N PRO A 194 -8.74 0.71 31.63
CA PRO A 194 -9.55 -0.51 31.64
C PRO A 194 -10.62 -0.59 30.54
N SER A 195 -11.10 0.56 30.05
CA SER A 195 -12.11 0.68 28.98
C SER A 195 -11.51 1.07 27.62
N GLY A 196 -10.20 1.27 27.53
CA GLY A 196 -9.52 1.69 26.30
C GLY A 196 -9.22 0.49 25.41
N THR A 197 -9.60 0.55 24.15
CA THR A 197 -9.23 -0.48 23.16
C THR A 197 -8.23 0.10 22.17
N ARG A 198 -7.29 -0.73 21.72
CA ARG A 198 -6.30 -0.33 20.69
C ARG A 198 -6.99 0.18 19.42
N ALA A 199 -8.10 -0.45 19.02
CA ALA A 199 -8.88 -0.03 17.87
C ALA A 199 -9.50 1.38 18.05
N ALA A 200 -10.00 1.71 19.24
CA ALA A 200 -10.54 3.04 19.54
C ALA A 200 -9.43 4.10 19.60
N TRP A 201 -8.24 3.74 20.10
CA TRP A 201 -7.06 4.61 20.07
C TRP A 201 -6.62 4.92 18.64
N ASP A 202 -6.45 3.88 17.80
CA ASP A 202 -6.02 4.06 16.41
C ASP A 202 -7.05 4.89 15.59
N ALA A 203 -8.34 4.77 15.89
CA ALA A 203 -9.37 5.62 15.29
C ALA A 203 -9.23 7.10 15.66
N VAL A 204 -8.85 7.40 16.91
CA VAL A 204 -8.59 8.78 17.37
C VAL A 204 -7.36 9.37 16.72
N GLU A 205 -6.25 8.63 16.63
CA GLU A 205 -5.02 9.13 15.99
C GLU A 205 -5.25 9.39 14.49
N ARG A 206 -6.00 8.52 13.79
CA ARG A 206 -6.40 8.76 12.39
C ARG A 206 -7.22 10.06 12.22
N ALA A 207 -8.18 10.30 13.12
CA ALA A 207 -8.97 11.53 13.11
C ALA A 207 -8.12 12.77 13.43
N GLY A 208 -7.13 12.65 14.33
CA GLY A 208 -6.16 13.71 14.64
C GLY A 208 -5.32 14.11 13.44
N HIS A 209 -4.78 13.14 12.70
CA HIS A 209 -4.03 13.40 11.47
C HIS A 209 -4.89 14.05 10.38
N ALA A 210 -6.14 13.63 10.21
CA ALA A 210 -7.07 14.23 9.24
C ALA A 210 -7.38 15.72 9.54
N LEU A 211 -7.24 16.14 10.81
CA LEU A 211 -7.44 17.53 11.26
C LEU A 211 -6.13 18.32 11.40
N GLY A 212 -4.97 17.71 11.15
CA GLY A 212 -3.66 18.35 11.36
C GLY A 212 -3.33 18.63 12.83
N LEU A 213 -3.89 17.84 13.76
CA LEU A 213 -3.71 17.99 15.22
C LEU A 213 -2.67 17.02 15.80
N ALA A 214 -2.17 16.09 14.99
CA ALA A 214 -1.28 15.00 15.34
C ALA A 214 -0.06 14.97 14.44
#